data_AF-A0A7V0MZE8-F1
#
_entry.id   AF-A0A7V0MZE8-F1
#
_cell.length_a   1.000
_cell.length_b   1.000
_cell.length_c   1.000
_cell.angle_alpha   90.00
_cell.angle_beta   90.00
_cell.angle_gamma   90.00
#
_symmetry.space_group_name_H-M   'P 1'
#
loop_
_entity.id
_entity.type
_entity.pdbx_description
1 polymer ?
#
loop_
_entity_poly.entity_id
_entity_poly.type
_entity_poly.pdbx_seq_one_letter_code
_entity_poly.pdbx_strand_id
1 'polypeptide(L)'
;MKWLFLIVIFAVGFTGLQIYRNTEIMQRGYLLQKLNSKEKTLREKKGFLQEKLSSYLSFGKVENYARKKLSLTDPEEIRILEEKISPPRKSSSPPPLLIEKREEGIWILQIIHKFKRWLSFSVLKVKVKFFKIGKIFQR
;
A
#
# COMPACT_ATOMS: atom_id res chain seq x y z
N MET A 1 48.91 -24.08 -33.82
CA MET A 1 49.16 -23.14 -32.71
C MET A 1 48.54 -21.75 -32.92
N LYS A 2 48.82 -21.03 -34.02
CA LYS A 2 48.30 -19.65 -34.25
C LYS A 2 46.77 -19.51 -34.19
N TRP A 3 46.02 -20.51 -34.65
CA TRP A 3 44.55 -20.51 -34.64
C TRP A 3 43.93 -20.67 -33.24
N LEU A 4 44.57 -21.42 -32.35
CA LEU A 4 44.09 -21.56 -30.96
C LEU A 4 44.16 -20.24 -30.20
N PHE A 5 45.20 -19.45 -30.46
CA PHE A 5 45.37 -18.14 -29.83
C PHE A 5 44.25 -17.16 -30.23
N LEU A 6 43.83 -17.19 -31.51
CA LEU A 6 42.70 -16.41 -32.01
C LEU A 6 41.37 -16.82 -31.35
N ILE A 7 41.14 -18.12 -31.17
CA ILE A 7 39.94 -18.65 -30.52
C ILE A 7 39.88 -18.19 -29.05
N VAL A 8 41.02 -18.21 -28.35
CA VAL A 8 41.10 -17.76 -26.95
C VAL A 8 40.82 -16.25 -26.84
N ILE A 9 41.41 -15.43 -27.72
CA ILE A 9 41.15 -13.98 -27.75
C ILE A 9 39.67 -13.70 -28.02
N PHE A 10 39.07 -14.42 -28.97
CA PHE A 10 37.66 -14.27 -29.31
C PHE A 10 36.74 -14.67 -28.16
N ALA A 11 37.05 -15.78 -27.47
CA ALA A 11 36.29 -16.22 -26.31
C ALA A 11 36.35 -15.20 -25.16
N VAL A 12 37.54 -14.67 -24.85
CA VAL A 12 37.71 -13.65 -23.80
C VAL A 12 36.97 -12.36 -24.16
N GLY A 13 37.04 -11.92 -25.42
CA GLY A 13 36.31 -10.74 -25.89
C GLY A 13 34.78 -10.91 -25.80
N PHE A 14 34.28 -12.09 -26.18
CA PHE A 14 32.85 -12.38 -26.14
C PHE A 14 32.32 -12.47 -24.69
N THR A 15 33.06 -13.12 -23.80
CA THR A 15 32.74 -13.18 -22.37
C THR A 15 32.80 -11.79 -21.73
N GLY A 16 33.82 -10.99 -22.05
CA GLY A 16 33.95 -9.61 -21.57
C GLY A 16 32.76 -8.73 -21.99
N LEU A 17 32.31 -8.85 -23.24
CA LEU A 17 31.15 -8.11 -23.74
C LEU A 17 29.85 -8.53 -23.02
N GLN A 18 29.66 -9.81 -22.74
CA GLN A 18 28.49 -10.27 -21.96
C GLN A 18 28.51 -9.73 -20.52
N ILE A 19 29.67 -9.75 -19.86
CA ILE A 19 29.83 -9.22 -18.50
C ILE A 19 29.52 -7.72 -18.50
N TYR A 20 30.06 -6.95 -19.45
CA TYR A 20 29.81 -5.52 -19.57
C TYR A 20 28.31 -5.21 -19.70
N ARG A 21 27.60 -5.88 -20.62
CA ARG A 21 26.15 -5.71 -20.79
C ARG A 21 25.37 -6.05 -19.52
N ASN A 22 25.78 -7.11 -18.81
CA ASN A 22 25.12 -7.52 -17.58
C ASN A 22 25.32 -6.51 -16.45
N THR A 23 26.52 -5.94 -16.33
CA THR A 23 26.81 -4.89 -15.34
C THR A 23 26.00 -3.62 -15.59
N GLU A 24 25.81 -3.23 -16.86
CA GLU A 24 25.00 -2.06 -17.22
C GLU A 24 23.52 -2.25 -16.87
N ILE A 25 22.95 -3.43 -17.14
CA ILE A 25 21.58 -3.79 -16.76
C ILE A 25 21.43 -3.77 -15.24
N MET A 26 22.42 -4.32 -14.52
CA MET A 26 22.40 -4.38 -13.06
C MET A 26 22.46 -2.97 -12.44
N GLN A 27 23.31 -2.08 -12.94
CA GLN A 27 23.36 -0.68 -12.50
C GLN A 27 22.03 0.05 -12.75
N ARG A 28 21.43 -0.12 -13.93
CA ARG A 28 20.11 0.46 -14.23
C ARG A 28 19.03 -0.09 -13.29
N GLY A 29 19.07 -1.39 -13.00
CA GLY A 29 18.18 -2.03 -12.03
C GLY A 29 18.30 -1.44 -10.62
N TYR A 30 19.53 -1.22 -10.13
CA TYR A 30 19.78 -0.57 -8.85
C TYR A 30 19.28 0.87 -8.82
N LEU A 31 19.52 1.65 -9.88
CA LEU A 31 19.03 3.02 -9.98
C LEU A 31 17.49 3.06 -9.98
N LEU A 32 16.85 2.16 -10.72
CA LEU A 32 15.39 2.05 -10.75
C LEU A 32 14.82 1.66 -9.39
N GLN A 33 15.44 0.70 -8.70
CA GLN A 33 15.03 0.30 -7.35
C GLN A 33 15.19 1.46 -6.36
N LYS A 34 16.30 2.20 -6.44
CA LYS A 34 16.54 3.38 -5.61
C LYS A 34 15.50 4.47 -5.87
N LEU A 35 15.15 4.72 -7.13
CA LEU A 35 14.09 5.67 -7.50
C LEU A 35 12.72 5.23 -6.96
N ASN A 36 12.32 3.98 -7.18
CA ASN A 36 11.06 3.43 -6.66
C ASN A 36 10.97 3.52 -5.14
N SER A 37 12.08 3.24 -4.43
CA SER A 37 12.11 3.37 -2.97
C SER A 37 11.89 4.82 -2.51
N LYS A 38 12.52 5.79 -3.19
CA LYS A 38 12.33 7.22 -2.91
C LYS A 38 10.91 7.67 -3.22
N GLU A 39 10.35 7.24 -4.34
CA GLU A 39 8.97 7.55 -4.73
C GLU A 39 7.98 7.03 -3.68
N LYS A 40 8.15 5.80 -3.22
CA LYS A 40 7.31 5.21 -2.17
C LYS A 40 7.38 6.02 -0.88
N THR A 41 8.57 6.38 -0.41
CA THR A 41 8.74 7.20 0.79
C THR A 41 8.12 8.59 0.63
N LEU A 42 8.24 9.20 -0.55
CA LEU A 42 7.61 10.49 -0.87
C LEU A 42 6.08 10.39 -0.84
N ARG A 43 5.50 9.31 -1.38
CA ARG A 43 4.06 9.07 -1.37
C ARG A 43 3.54 8.87 0.06
N GLU A 44 4.24 8.10 0.89
CA GLU A 44 3.90 7.90 2.30
C GLU A 44 3.96 9.23 3.07
N LYS A 45 5.03 10.02 2.89
CA LYS A 45 5.16 11.35 3.50
C LYS A 45 4.05 12.31 3.06
N LYS A 46 3.68 12.30 1.78
CA LYS A 46 2.57 13.10 1.26
C LYS A 46 1.25 12.71 1.92
N GLY A 47 0.96 11.41 2.02
CA GLY A 47 -0.24 10.90 2.69
C GLY A 47 -0.30 11.34 4.16
N PHE A 48 0.79 11.16 4.89
CA PHE A 48 0.91 11.59 6.29
C PHE A 48 0.73 13.11 6.45
N LEU A 49 1.35 13.91 5.57
CA LEU A 49 1.17 15.37 5.59
C LEU A 49 -0.28 15.76 5.29
N GLN A 50 -0.92 15.10 4.33
CA GLN A 50 -2.30 15.38 3.96
C GLN A 50 -3.27 15.05 5.11
N GLU A 51 -3.07 13.92 5.79
CA GLU A 51 -3.83 13.54 6.98
C GLU A 51 -3.61 14.49 8.16
N LYS A 52 -2.36 14.89 8.38
CA LYS A 52 -2.05 15.90 9.40
C LYS A 52 -2.73 17.22 9.05
N LEU A 53 -2.62 17.68 7.81
CA LEU A 53 -3.23 18.93 7.36
C LEU A 53 -4.76 18.89 7.47
N SER A 54 -5.42 17.80 7.09
CA SER A 54 -6.87 17.66 7.24
C SER A 54 -7.29 17.66 8.71
N SER A 55 -6.48 17.09 9.61
CA SER A 55 -6.72 17.17 11.06
C SER A 55 -6.59 18.59 11.60
N TYR A 56 -5.69 19.42 11.06
CA TYR A 56 -5.52 20.83 11.46
C TYR A 56 -6.55 21.76 10.81
N LEU A 57 -6.94 21.49 9.56
CA LEU A 57 -7.94 22.22 8.80
C LEU A 57 -9.37 21.70 9.01
N SER A 58 -9.57 20.79 9.97
CA SER A 58 -10.91 20.35 10.31
C SER A 58 -11.74 21.54 10.76
N PHE A 59 -12.99 21.60 10.30
CA PHE A 59 -13.86 22.75 10.50
C PHE A 59 -13.94 23.16 11.98
N GLY A 60 -14.03 22.18 12.89
CA GLY A 60 -14.04 22.42 14.33
C GLY A 60 -12.73 23.00 14.88
N LYS A 61 -11.55 22.63 14.37
CA LYS A 61 -10.28 23.25 14.81
C LYS A 61 -10.14 24.67 14.29
N VAL A 62 -10.53 24.92 13.05
CA VAL A 62 -10.51 26.26 12.45
C VAL A 62 -11.50 27.17 13.18
N GLU A 63 -12.70 26.68 13.48
CA GLU A 63 -13.70 27.38 14.27
C GLU A 63 -13.20 27.66 15.68
N ASN A 64 -12.67 26.67 16.40
CA ASN A 64 -12.12 26.89 17.75
C ASN A 64 -10.96 27.87 17.75
N TYR A 65 -10.09 27.83 16.73
CA TYR A 65 -9.02 28.80 16.59
C TYR A 65 -9.55 30.22 16.35
N ALA A 66 -10.52 30.39 15.45
CA ALA A 66 -11.15 31.68 15.18
C ALA A 66 -11.89 32.22 16.42
N ARG A 67 -12.65 31.37 17.12
CA ARG A 67 -13.34 31.73 18.37
C ARG A 67 -12.38 32.13 19.48
N LYS A 68 -11.29 31.37 19.67
CA LYS A 68 -10.24 31.73 20.64
C LYS A 68 -9.57 33.06 20.30
N LYS A 69 -9.37 33.35 19.01
CA LYS A 69 -8.81 34.64 18.56
C LYS A 69 -9.77 35.81 18.78
N LEU A 70 -11.07 35.55 18.69
CA LEU A 70 -12.15 36.53 18.89
C LEU A 70 -12.70 36.54 20.33
N SER A 71 -12.09 35.79 21.26
CA SER A 71 -12.54 35.63 22.65
C SER A 71 -14.02 35.22 22.79
N LEU A 72 -14.51 34.39 21.87
CA LEU A 72 -15.88 33.88 21.88
C LEU A 72 -15.98 32.61 22.72
N THR A 73 -17.07 32.48 23.48
CA THR A 73 -17.40 31.31 24.31
C THR A 73 -17.48 30.01 23.51
N ASP A 74 -17.13 28.90 24.15
CA ASP A 74 -17.05 27.57 23.53
C ASP A 74 -18.45 27.08 23.12
N PRO A 75 -18.65 26.63 21.87
CA PRO A 75 -19.96 26.18 21.38
C PRO A 75 -20.55 25.01 22.17
N GLU A 76 -19.73 24.14 22.77
CA GLU A 76 -20.25 23.05 23.63
C GLU A 76 -20.89 23.61 24.90
N GLU A 77 -20.26 24.61 25.52
CA GLU A 77 -20.82 25.30 26.69
C GLU A 77 -22.13 26.00 26.34
N ILE A 78 -22.21 26.61 25.15
CA ILE A 78 -23.44 27.26 24.65
C ILE A 78 -24.54 26.22 24.42
N ARG A 79 -24.26 25.06 23.81
CA ARG A 79 -25.26 23.98 23.64
C ARG A 79 -25.76 23.45 24.97
N ILE A 80 -24.88 23.26 25.95
CA ILE A 80 -25.26 22.79 27.29
C ILE A 80 -26.10 23.85 28.02
N LEU A 81 -25.75 25.13 27.88
CA LEU A 81 -26.55 26.24 28.41
C LEU A 81 -27.91 26.31 27.74
N GLU A 82 -27.98 26.20 26.41
CA GLU A 82 -29.23 26.23 25.65
C GLU A 82 -30.14 25.04 25.97
N GLU A 83 -29.57 23.85 26.17
CA GLU A 83 -30.28 22.64 26.61
C GLU A 83 -30.78 22.73 28.06
N LYS A 84 -30.06 23.45 28.94
CA LYS A 84 -30.51 23.71 30.32
C LYS A 84 -31.56 24.81 30.42
N ILE A 85 -31.53 25.79 29.51
CA ILE A 85 -32.40 26.97 29.54
C ILE A 85 -33.70 26.74 28.76
N SER A 86 -33.72 25.85 27.77
CA SER A 86 -34.88 25.59 26.92
C SER A 86 -35.53 24.24 27.26
N PRO A 87 -36.88 24.14 27.37
CA PRO A 87 -37.55 22.85 27.57
C PRO A 87 -37.27 21.93 26.37
N PRO A 88 -37.30 20.59 26.53
CA PRO A 88 -36.90 19.66 25.48
C PRO A 88 -37.76 19.89 24.24
N ARG A 89 -37.18 20.49 23.20
CA ARG A 89 -37.79 20.47 21.87
C ARG A 89 -37.86 19.00 21.46
N LYS A 90 -39.07 18.48 21.25
CA LYS A 90 -39.29 17.20 20.59
C LYS A 90 -38.39 17.15 19.37
N SER A 91 -37.37 16.30 19.45
CA SER A 91 -36.43 16.03 18.37
C SER A 91 -37.24 15.60 17.14
N SER A 92 -37.30 16.47 16.14
CA SER A 92 -37.78 16.15 14.80
C SER A 92 -36.67 15.46 13.97
N SER A 93 -35.81 14.69 14.64
CA SER A 93 -34.83 13.86 13.93
C SER A 93 -35.59 12.83 13.11
N PRO A 94 -35.24 12.63 11.83
CA PRO A 94 -35.79 11.52 11.07
C PRO A 94 -35.49 10.21 11.82
N PRO A 95 -36.37 9.20 11.74
CA PRO A 95 -36.07 7.88 12.29
C PRO A 95 -34.75 7.36 11.70
N PRO A 96 -33.94 6.61 12.47
CA PRO A 96 -32.67 6.09 11.98
C PRO A 96 -32.93 5.24 10.74
N LEU A 97 -32.30 5.61 9.63
CA LEU A 97 -32.30 4.81 8.41
C LEU A 97 -31.73 3.44 8.78
N LEU A 98 -32.58 2.41 8.73
CA LEU A 98 -32.16 1.02 8.75
C LEU A 98 -31.28 0.81 7.52
N ILE A 99 -29.96 0.90 7.72
CA ILE A 99 -28.97 0.52 6.73
C ILE A 99 -29.11 -0.99 6.57
N GLU A 100 -29.88 -1.39 5.56
CA GLU A 100 -29.90 -2.73 5.01
C GLU A 100 -28.43 -3.10 4.73
N LYS A 101 -27.88 -3.97 5.57
CA LYS A 101 -26.48 -4.40 5.48
C LYS A 101 -26.32 -5.11 4.14
N ARG A 102 -25.81 -4.37 3.16
CA ARG A 102 -25.44 -4.84 1.82
C ARG A 102 -24.56 -6.09 1.96
N GLU A 103 -25.15 -7.25 1.69
CA GLU A 103 -24.52 -8.57 1.76
C GLU A 103 -23.37 -8.76 0.74
N GLU A 104 -23.15 -7.77 -0.12
CA GLU A 104 -22.14 -7.75 -1.19
C GLU A 104 -20.70 -7.90 -0.67
N GLY A 105 -20.41 -7.49 0.57
CA GLY A 105 -19.07 -7.61 1.16
C GLY A 105 -18.67 -9.06 1.51
N ILE A 106 -19.64 -9.94 1.76
CA ILE A 106 -19.39 -11.33 2.19
C ILE A 106 -18.90 -12.17 1.01
N TRP A 107 -19.41 -11.90 -0.19
CA TRP A 107 -19.04 -12.61 -1.42
C TRP A 107 -17.58 -12.35 -1.84
N ILE A 108 -17.12 -11.10 -1.72
CA ILE A 108 -15.74 -10.72 -2.03
C ILE A 108 -14.75 -11.43 -1.08
N LEU A 109 -15.09 -11.49 0.21
CA LEU A 109 -14.29 -12.20 1.22
C LEU A 109 -14.24 -13.71 0.94
N GLN A 110 -15.35 -14.32 0.51
CA GLN A 110 -15.37 -15.73 0.10
C GLN A 110 -14.49 -16.01 -1.12
N ILE A 111 -14.51 -15.13 -2.14
CA ILE A 111 -13.68 -15.27 -3.34
C ILE A 111 -12.19 -15.20 -2.98
N ILE A 112 -11.78 -14.23 -2.16
CA ILE A 112 -10.39 -14.05 -1.72
C ILE A 112 -9.90 -15.29 -0.97
N HIS A 113 -10.72 -15.85 -0.07
CA HIS A 113 -10.36 -17.04 0.68
C HIS A 113 -10.21 -18.27 -0.23
N LYS A 114 -11.08 -18.43 -1.23
CA LYS A 114 -10.98 -19.50 -2.24
C LYS A 114 -9.71 -19.38 -3.07
N PHE A 115 -9.34 -18.17 -3.46
CA PHE A 115 -8.14 -17.88 -4.26
C PHE A 115 -6.85 -18.17 -3.49
N LYS A 116 -6.78 -17.77 -2.21
CA LYS A 116 -5.64 -18.05 -1.33
C LYS A 116 -5.41 -19.56 -1.16
N ARG A 117 -6.50 -20.33 -0.99
CA ARG A 117 -6.43 -21.79 -0.90
C ARG A 117 -5.95 -22.44 -2.20
N TRP A 118 -6.42 -21.96 -3.35
CA TRP A 118 -5.98 -22.46 -4.66
C TRP A 118 -4.49 -22.18 -4.93
N LEU A 119 -3.99 -20.98 -4.60
CA LEU A 119 -2.57 -20.63 -4.69
C LEU A 119 -1.70 -21.57 -3.84
N SER A 120 -2.12 -21.87 -2.60
CA SER A 120 -1.41 -22.81 -1.73
C SER A 120 -1.32 -24.21 -2.34
N PHE A 121 -2.38 -24.70 -2.99
CA PHE A 121 -2.37 -26.01 -3.65
C PHE A 121 -1.47 -26.03 -4.89
N SER A 122 -1.44 -24.94 -5.66
CA SER A 122 -0.54 -24.81 -6.82
C SER A 122 0.93 -24.80 -6.40
N VAL A 123 1.28 -24.07 -5.34
CA VAL A 123 2.65 -24.06 -4.78
C VAL A 123 3.04 -25.44 -4.27
N LEU A 124 2.13 -26.17 -3.61
CA LEU A 124 2.39 -27.52 -3.12
C LEU A 124 2.60 -28.52 -4.28
N LYS A 125 1.78 -28.45 -5.34
CA LYS A 125 1.94 -29.29 -6.53
C LYS A 125 3.26 -29.02 -7.26
N VAL A 126 3.67 -27.77 -7.37
CA VAL A 126 4.97 -27.41 -7.97
C VAL A 126 6.12 -28.01 -7.14
N LYS A 127 6.07 -27.89 -5.81
CA LYS A 127 7.10 -28.45 -4.91
C LYS A 127 7.21 -29.98 -5.02
N VAL A 128 6.09 -30.69 -5.14
CA VAL A 128 6.07 -32.16 -5.33
C VAL A 128 6.62 -32.56 -6.70
N LYS A 129 6.34 -31.79 -7.76
CA LYS A 129 6.88 -32.07 -9.11
C LYS A 129 8.40 -31.91 -9.14
N PHE A 130 8.94 -30.85 -8.54
CA PHE A 130 10.39 -30.66 -8.42
C PHE A 130 11.07 -31.73 -7.57
N PHE A 131 10.43 -32.19 -6.50
CA PHE A 131 10.96 -33.27 -5.67
C PHE A 131 11.03 -34.62 -6.40
N LYS A 132 10.06 -34.89 -7.30
CA LYS A 132 10.06 -36.13 -8.11
C LYS A 132 11.11 -36.11 -9.23
N ILE A 133 11.40 -34.95 -9.82
CA ILE A 133 12.50 -34.79 -10.79
C ILE A 133 13.87 -34.94 -10.10
N GLY A 134 14.06 -34.37 -8.91
CA GLY A 134 15.33 -34.46 -8.18
C GLY A 134 15.73 -35.89 -7.79
N LYS A 135 14.75 -36.77 -7.56
CA LYS A 135 14.98 -38.18 -7.20
C LYS A 135 15.37 -39.08 -8.38
N ILE A 136 15.11 -38.65 -9.62
CA ILE A 136 15.50 -39.38 -10.84
C ILE A 136 16.96 -39.09 -11.22
N PHE A 137 17.48 -37.93 -10.82
CA PHE A 137 18.86 -37.50 -11.14
C PHE A 137 19.93 -38.03 -10.16
N GLN A 138 19.54 -38.84 -9.18
CA GLN A 138 20.41 -39.37 -8.12
C GLN A 138 20.59 -40.90 -8.18
N ARG A 139 20.22 -41.54 -9.30
CA ARG A 139 20.40 -42.98 -9.52
C ARG A 139 21.30 -43.25 -10.71
#